data_AF-A0A925KMA4-F1
#
_entry.id   AF-A0A925KMA4-F1
#
_cell.length_a   1.000
_cell.length_b   1.000
_cell.length_c   1.000
_cell.angle_alpha   90.00
_cell.angle_beta   90.00
_cell.angle_gamma   90.00
#
_symmetry.space_group_name_H-M   'P 1'
#
loop_
_entity.id
_entity.type
_entity.pdbx_description
1 polymer ?
#
loop_
_entity_poly.entity_id
_entity_poly.type
_entity_poly.pdbx_seq_one_letter_code
_entity_poly.pdbx_strand_id
1 'polypeptide(L)' 'MKLVVGLGNPGREYEQTRHNAGFWWLALLATEERVTLKHEARFHGAVARVVLAQGECWLLQPDTFMNLSGRSV' A
#
# COMPACT_ATOMS: atom_id res chain seq x y z
N MET A 1 -13.53 -10.82 2.70
CA MET A 1 -12.64 -9.93 1.93
C MET A 1 -11.62 -9.33 2.91
N LYS A 2 -10.33 -9.39 2.60
CA LYS A 2 -9.25 -8.87 3.46
C LYS A 2 -8.48 -7.78 2.71
N LEU A 3 -8.11 -6.72 3.42
CA LEU A 3 -7.36 -5.58 2.90
C LEU A 3 -6.21 -5.28 3.88
N VAL A 4 -5.02 -5.10 3.34
CA VAL A 4 -3.83 -4.67 4.06
C VAL A 4 -3.37 -3.36 3.44
N VAL A 5 -3.27 -2.31 4.27
CA VAL A 5 -2.94 -0.96 3.82
C VAL A 5 -1.59 -0.56 4.39
N GLY A 6 -0.65 -0.20 3.52
CA GLY A 6 0.56 0.48 3.92
C GLY A 6 0.28 1.98 4.00
N LEU A 7 0.41 2.59 5.17
CA LEU A 7 0.23 4.03 5.36
C LEU A 7 1.57 4.77 5.20
N GLY A 8 1.50 5.97 4.62
CA GLY A 8 2.66 6.82 4.31
C GLY A 8 2.22 8.10 3.59
N ASN A 9 3.19 8.98 3.31
CA ASN A 9 3.03 10.10 2.39
C ASN A 9 3.72 9.79 1.05
N PRO A 10 3.09 10.09 -0.10
CA PRO A 10 3.73 9.99 -1.40
C PRO A 10 4.76 11.11 -1.60
N GLY A 11 5.77 10.85 -2.43
CA GLY A 11 6.79 11.84 -2.80
C GLY A 11 8.16 11.58 -2.17
N ARG A 12 9.21 11.93 -2.90
CA ARG A 12 10.60 11.60 -2.58
C ARG A 12 11.08 12.16 -1.24
N GLU A 13 10.55 13.31 -0.85
CA GLU A 13 10.88 13.97 0.42
C GLU A 13 10.39 13.20 1.67
N TYR A 14 9.40 12.31 1.52
CA TYR A 14 8.85 11.51 2.62
C TYR A 14 9.37 10.07 2.68
N GLU A 15 10.07 9.61 1.63
CA GLU A 15 10.49 8.22 1.45
C GLU A 15 11.26 7.63 2.64
N GLN A 16 12.10 8.43 3.31
CA GLN A 16 12.93 7.98 4.44
C GLN A 16 12.41 8.42 5.81
N THR A 17 11.17 8.89 5.88
CA THR A 17 10.55 9.30 7.15
C THR A 17 9.93 8.10 7.86
N ARG A 18 9.96 8.11 9.20
CA ARG A 18 9.30 7.07 10.02
C ARG A 18 7.79 6.95 9.74
N HIS A 19 7.17 8.01 9.19
CA HIS A 19 5.77 8.01 8.75
C HIS A 19 5.50 7.04 7.60
N ASN A 20 6.52 6.68 6.80
CA ASN A 20 6.39 5.78 5.66
C ASN A 20 6.72 4.31 6.00
N ALA A 21 6.84 3.96 7.29
CA ALA A 21 7.09 2.59 7.71
C ALA A 21 6.05 1.59 7.16
N GLY A 22 4.79 2.02 7.02
CA GLY A 22 3.72 1.23 6.39
C GLY A 22 3.98 0.98 4.90
N PHE A 23 4.42 1.98 4.14
CA PHE A 23 4.83 1.82 2.74
C PHE A 23 6.02 0.87 2.61
N TRP A 24 7.04 1.00 3.47
CA TRP A 24 8.21 0.11 3.44
C TRP A 24 7.84 -1.34 3.68
N TRP A 25 7.03 -1.59 4.69
CA TRP A 25 6.59 -2.94 5.01
C TRP A 25 5.73 -3.53 3.86
N LEU A 26 4.83 -2.74 3.28
CA LEU A 26 3.99 -3.18 2.16
C LEU A 26 4.83 -3.49 0.91
N ALA A 27 5.87 -2.70 0.63
CA ALA A 27 6.78 -2.92 -0.47
C ALA A 27 7.63 -4.20 -0.28
N LEU A 28 8.09 -4.46 0.95
CA LEU A 28 8.77 -5.71 1.30
C LEU A 28 7.84 -6.91 1.11
N LEU A 29 6.62 -6.86 1.65
CA LEU A 29 5.63 -7.92 1.47
C LEU A 29 5.33 -8.18 -0.01
N ALA A 30 5.12 -7.13 -0.80
CA ALA A 30 4.86 -7.28 -2.23
C ALA A 30 6.03 -7.93 -2.98
N THR A 31 7.27 -7.63 -2.57
CA THR A 31 8.49 -8.23 -3.12
C THR A 31 8.60 -9.72 -2.75
N GLU A 32 8.36 -10.07 -1.48
CA GLU A 32 8.38 -11.46 -0.99
C GLU A 32 7.34 -12.32 -1.71
N GLU A 33 6.13 -11.78 -1.90
CA GLU A 33 5.01 -12.45 -2.54
C GLU A 33 5.03 -12.32 -4.08
N ARG A 34 6.05 -11.67 -4.64
CA ARG A 34 6.25 -11.48 -6.09
C ARG A 34 5.04 -10.84 -6.80
N VAL A 35 4.39 -9.89 -6.13
CA VAL A 35 3.29 -9.10 -6.68
C VAL A 35 3.73 -7.66 -6.92
N THR A 36 3.18 -7.03 -7.95
CA THR A 36 3.47 -5.63 -8.26
C THR A 36 2.23 -4.80 -7.98
N LEU A 37 2.38 -3.76 -7.15
CA LEU A 37 1.32 -2.76 -6.98
C LEU A 37 1.19 -1.94 -8.26
N LYS A 38 -0.05 -1.83 -8.75
CA LYS A 38 -0.39 -1.02 -9.94
C LYS A 38 -1.26 0.14 -9.53
N HIS A 39 -0.95 1.32 -10.03
CA HIS A 39 -1.77 2.50 -9.80
C HIS A 39 -3.20 2.27 -10.30
N GLU A 40 -4.17 2.62 -9.48
CA GLU A 40 -5.59 2.40 -9.71
C GLU A 40 -6.39 3.61 -9.21
N ALA A 41 -6.87 4.41 -10.15
CA ALA A 41 -7.45 5.72 -9.87
C ALA A 41 -8.69 5.65 -8.97
N ARG A 42 -9.51 4.58 -9.08
CA ARG A 42 -10.70 4.41 -8.24
C ARG A 42 -10.40 4.22 -6.76
N PHE A 43 -9.18 3.78 -6.43
CA PHE A 43 -8.74 3.57 -5.05
C PHE A 43 -7.77 4.67 -4.57
N HIS A 44 -7.52 5.69 -5.40
CA HIS A 44 -6.60 6.78 -5.08
C HIS A 44 -5.22 6.28 -4.61
N GLY A 45 -4.70 5.23 -5.23
CA GLY A 45 -3.46 4.59 -4.82
C GLY A 45 -3.03 3.42 -5.70
N ALA A 46 -1.97 2.74 -5.30
CA ALA A 46 -1.49 1.54 -5.94
C ALA A 46 -2.03 0.29 -5.23
N VAL A 47 -2.50 -0.70 -6.02
CA VAL A 47 -3.11 -1.92 -5.50
C VAL A 47 -2.48 -3.18 -6.08
N ALA A 48 -2.47 -4.24 -5.29
CA ALA A 48 -2.15 -5.58 -5.73
C ALA A 48 -3.08 -6.60 -5.07
N ARG A 49 -3.24 -7.74 -5.72
CA ARG A 49 -3.96 -8.89 -5.17
C ARG A 49 -2.94 -9.97 -4.86
N VAL A 50 -2.97 -10.49 -3.65
CA VAL A 50 -2.02 -11.50 -3.15
C VAL A 50 -2.78 -12.67 -2.54
N VAL A 51 -2.23 -13.88 -2.69
CA VAL A 51 -2.78 -15.09 -2.08
C VAL A 51 -1.82 -15.51 -0.98
N LEU A 52 -2.19 -15.26 0.27
CA LEU A 52 -1.42 -15.65 1.45
C LEU A 52 -1.93 -16.98 2.00
N ALA A 53 -1.21 -17.56 2.96
CA ALA A 53 -1.61 -18.80 3.63
C ALA A 53 -3.04 -18.74 4.23
N GLN A 54 -3.49 -17.56 4.66
CA GLN A 54 -4.83 -17.35 5.21
C GLN A 54 -5.88 -16.93 4.17
N GLY A 55 -5.56 -17.06 2.87
CA GLY A 55 -6.44 -16.75 1.73
C GLY A 55 -6.07 -15.48 0.97
N GLU A 56 -6.95 -15.11 0.04
CA GLU A 56 -6.78 -13.92 -0.81
C GLU A 56 -6.89 -12.61 -0.01
N CYS A 57 -6.00 -11.67 -0.31
CA CYS A 57 -5.95 -10.34 0.29
C CYS A 57 -5.64 -9.29 -0.77
N TRP A 58 -6.16 -8.07 -0.57
CA TRP A 58 -5.75 -6.89 -1.30
C TRP A 58 -4.64 -6.16 -0.53
N LEU A 59 -3.64 -5.68 -1.26
CA LEU A 59 -2.64 -4.74 -0.78
C LEU A 59 -2.99 -3.37 -1.35
N LEU A 60 -2.94 -2.33 -0.53
CA LEU A 60 -3.18 -0.94 -0.93
C LEU A 60 -2.09 -0.02 -0.38
N GLN A 61 -1.51 0.77 -1.26
CA GLN A 61 -0.67 1.92 -0.92
C GLN A 61 -1.40 3.20 -1.39
N PRO A 62 -1.95 4.01 -0.49
CA PRO A 62 -2.60 5.27 -0.86
C PRO A 62 -1.61 6.24 -1.50
N ASP A 63 -2.01 6.88 -2.61
CA ASP A 63 -1.27 8.01 -3.21
C ASP A 63 -1.81 9.36 -2.69
N THR A 64 -2.47 9.35 -1.54
CA THR A 64 -2.93 10.55 -0.83
C THR A 64 -1.98 10.89 0.32
N PHE A 65 -1.95 12.16 0.73
CA PHE A 65 -1.31 12.52 1.99
C PHE A 65 -1.99 11.79 3.16
N MET A 66 -1.21 11.49 4.21
CA MET A 66 -1.61 10.69 5.37
C MET A 66 -2.92 11.16 6.01
N ASN A 67 -3.15 12.48 6.05
CA ASN A 67 -4.38 13.07 6.61
C ASN A 67 -5.65 12.78 5.76
N LEU A 68 -5.48 12.25 4.56
CA LEU A 68 -6.54 11.93 3.59
C LEU A 68 -6.55 10.45 3.20
N SER A 69 -5.83 9.59 3.92
CA SER A 69 -5.79 8.14 3.64
C SER A 69 -7.17 7.48 3.72
N GLY A 70 -8.09 8.02 4.53
CA GLY A 70 -9.48 7.54 4.60
C GLY A 70 -10.33 7.73 3.33
N ARG A 71 -9.82 8.41 2.29
CA ARG A 71 -10.45 8.45 0.96
C ARG A 71 -10.01 7.30 0.05
N SER A 72 -8.91 6.63 0.41
CA SER A 72 -8.32 5.53 -0.36
C SER A 72 -8.72 4.16 0.20
N VAL A 73 -8.91 4.08 1.53
CA VAL A 73 -9.27 2.87 2.29
C VAL A 73 -10.78 2.62 2.28
#